data_AF-A0A645JEJ9-F1
#
_entry.id   AF-A0A645JEJ9-F1
#
_cell.length_a   1.000
_cell.length_b   1.000
_cell.length_c   1.000
_cell.angle_alpha   90.00
_cell.angle_beta   90.00
_cell.angle_gamma   90.00
#
_symmetry.space_group_name_H-M   'P 1'
#
loop_
_entity.id
_entity.type
_entity.pdbx_description
1 polymer ?
#
loop_
_entity_poly.entity_id
_entity_poly.type
_entity_poly.pdbx_seq_one_letter_code
_entity_poly.pdbx_strand_id
1 'polypeptide(L)' 'MTKGFKKIDANELLTEALEMMDVNKITTLAVTEQNDEVVGILSIHSIIDFRNPVH' A
#
# COMPACT_ATOMS: atom_id res chain seq x y z
N MET A 1 -17.75 -12.74 -0.76
CA MET A 1 -17.49 -11.51 -1.54
C MET A 1 -16.80 -10.51 -0.63
N THR A 2 -15.47 -10.43 -0.64
CA THR A 2 -14.71 -9.47 0.17
C THR A 2 -14.66 -8.14 -0.58
N LYS A 3 -15.63 -7.26 -0.27
CA LYS A 3 -15.62 -5.85 -0.69
C LYS A 3 -14.60 -5.11 0.16
N GLY A 4 -13.45 -4.74 -0.41
CA GLY A 4 -12.57 -3.79 0.27
C GLY A 4 -11.10 -4.00 -0.01
N PHE A 5 -10.69 -3.99 -1.27
CA PHE A 5 -9.31 -3.60 -1.58
C PHE A 5 -9.18 -2.13 -1.18
N LYS A 6 -8.36 -1.87 -0.17
CA LYS A 6 -8.03 -0.50 0.23
C LYS A 6 -7.03 0.06 -0.76
N LYS A 7 -7.19 1.34 -1.04
CA LYS A 7 -6.35 2.11 -1.94
C LYS A 7 -5.66 3.24 -1.17
N ILE A 8 -4.48 3.61 -1.62
CA ILE A 8 -3.70 4.71 -1.08
C ILE A 8 -3.22 5.57 -2.25
N ASP A 9 -3.13 6.89 -2.04
CA ASP A 9 -2.59 7.79 -3.05
C ASP A 9 -1.09 7.55 -3.25
N ALA A 10 -0.61 7.64 -4.50
CA ALA A 10 0.80 7.48 -4.82
C ALA A 10 1.71 8.52 -4.14
N ASN A 11 1.15 9.66 -3.72
CA ASN A 11 1.87 10.74 -3.04
C ASN A 11 1.79 10.64 -1.50
N GLU A 12 1.04 9.68 -0.96
CA GLU A 12 0.96 9.46 0.49
C GLU A 12 2.22 8.78 1.03
N LEU A 13 2.46 8.97 2.33
CA LEU A 13 3.60 8.37 2.99
C LEU A 13 3.43 6.85 3.14
N LEU A 14 4.55 6.14 3.02
CA LEU A 14 4.59 4.70 3.23
C LEU A 14 4.17 4.31 4.66
N THR A 15 4.37 5.20 5.64
CA THR A 15 3.90 5.04 7.02
C THR A 15 2.37 4.99 7.09
N GLU A 16 1.68 5.86 6.34
CA GLU A 16 0.21 5.84 6.26
C GLU A 16 -0.27 4.54 5.62
N ALA A 17 0.40 4.08 4.55
CA ALA A 17 0.13 2.76 3.96
C ALA A 17 0.27 1.62 4.98
N LEU A 18 1.35 1.61 5.75
CA LEU A 18 1.60 0.59 6.76
C LEU A 18 0.55 0.62 7.87
N GLU A 19 0.18 1.80 8.34
CA GLU A 19 -0.85 1.97 9.35
C GLU A 19 -2.22 1.52 8.82
N MET A 20 -2.55 1.85 7.57
CA MET A 20 -3.77 1.38 6.91
C MET A 20 -3.78 -0.15 6.76
N MET A 21 -2.65 -0.75 6.38
CA MET A 21 -2.48 -2.19 6.28
C MET A 21 -2.69 -2.88 7.63
N ASP A 22 -2.11 -2.34 8.70
CA ASP A 22 -2.24 -2.85 10.07
C ASP A 22 -3.67 -2.75 10.60
N VAL A 23 -4.26 -1.55 10.53
CA VAL A 23 -5.63 -1.26 11.01
C VAL A 23 -6.67 -2.13 10.29
N ASN A 24 -6.49 -2.35 8.98
CA ASN A 24 -7.42 -3.14 8.19
C ASN A 24 -7.05 -4.63 8.14
N LYS A 25 -5.94 -5.05 8.76
CA LYS A 25 -5.38 -6.42 8.71
C LYS A 25 -5.24 -6.95 7.27
N ILE A 26 -4.81 -6.08 6.35
CA ILE A 26 -4.56 -6.41 4.95
C ILE A 26 -3.07 -6.32 4.65
N THR A 27 -2.60 -7.15 3.75
CA THR A 27 -1.18 -7.22 3.36
C THR A 27 -0.90 -6.53 2.02
N THR A 28 -1.95 -5.98 1.40
CA THR A 28 -1.96 -5.41 0.04
C THR A 28 -2.83 -4.17 -0.01
N LEU A 29 -2.33 -3.12 -0.68
CA LEU A 29 -3.00 -1.87 -0.98
C LEU A 29 -2.91 -1.62 -2.49
N ALA A 30 -3.97 -1.08 -3.09
CA ALA A 30 -3.91 -0.53 -4.43
C ALA A 30 -3.33 0.88 -4.36
N VAL A 31 -2.36 1.19 -5.20
CA VAL A 31 -1.84 2.56 -5.33
C VAL A 31 -2.66 3.26 -6.40
N THR A 32 -3.27 4.38 -6.06
CA THR A 32 -4.06 5.20 -6.97
C THR A 32 -3.43 6.58 -7.13
N GLU A 33 -3.60 7.20 -8.29
CA GLU A 33 -3.23 8.61 -8.51
C GLU A 33 -4.46 9.51 -8.62
N GLN A 34 -4.23 10.78 -8.94
CA GLN A 34 -5.27 11.76 -9.24
C GLN A 34 -6.28 11.16 -10.24
N ASN A 35 -7.57 11.19 -9.89
CA ASN A 35 -8.70 10.54 -10.58
C ASN A 35 -8.99 9.07 -10.22
N ASP A 36 -8.49 8.56 -9.10
CA ASP A 36 -8.79 7.20 -8.64
C ASP A 36 -8.25 6.09 -9.54
N GLU A 37 -7.35 6.45 -10.46
CA GLU A 37 -6.74 5.52 -11.40
C GLU A 37 -5.72 4.65 -10.65
N VAL A 38 -5.90 3.33 -10.71
CA VAL A 38 -4.98 2.37 -10.08
C VAL A 38 -3.70 2.31 -10.92
N VAL A 39 -2.64 2.90 -10.40
CA VAL A 39 -1.30 2.93 -11.02
C VAL A 39 -0.43 1.76 -10.57
N GLY A 40 -0.80 1.08 -9.47
CA GLY A 40 -0.03 -0.06 -9.00
C GLY A 40 -0.64 -0.79 -7.81
N ILE A 41 0.11 -1.78 -7.30
CA ILE A 41 -0.23 -2.54 -6.10
C ILE A 41 0.97 -2.51 -5.17
N LEU A 42 0.75 -2.14 -3.92
CA LEU A 42 1.73 -2.11 -2.86
C LEU A 42 1.46 -3.26 -1.88
N SER A 43 2.45 -4.11 -1.64
CA SER A 43 2.37 -5.20 -0.66
C SER A 43 3.34 -4.99 0.48
N ILE A 44 3.03 -5.48 1.68
CA ILE A 44 3.94 -5.39 2.85
C ILE A 44 5.33 -5.97 2.56
N HIS A 45 5.41 -7.03 1.74
CA HIS A 45 6.67 -7.67 1.38
C HIS A 45 7.57 -6.71 0.58
N SER A 46 6.99 -5.93 -0.33
CA SER A 46 7.69 -4.90 -1.10
C SER A 46 8.21 -3.78 -0.20
N ILE A 47 7.46 -3.43 0.86
CA ILE A 47 7.87 -2.40 1.83
C ILE A 47 9.02 -2.88 2.72
N ILE A 48 8.98 -4.14 3.16
CA ILE A 48 10.04 -4.74 3.98
C ILE A 48 11.35 -4.86 3.18
N ASP A 49 11.25 -5.29 1.91
CA ASP A 49 12.38 -5.35 0.99
C ASP A 49 13.03 -3.96 0.81
N PHE A 50 12.22 -2.92 0.59
CA PHE A 50 12.72 -1.55 0.47
C PHE A 50 13.44 -1.04 1.73
N ARG A 51 12.96 -1.42 2.92
CA ARG A 51 13.57 -1.00 4.19
C ARG A 51 14.87 -1.71 4.51
N ASN A 52 15.18 -2.80 3.82
CA ASN A 52 16.42 -3.54 4.00
C ASN A 52 17.26 -3.47 2.72
N PRO A 53 17.89 -2.31 2.43
CA PRO A 53 18.96 -2.29 1.44
C PRO A 53 20.08 -3.15 2.02
N VAL A 54 20.10 -4.42 1.63
CA VAL A 54 21.26 -5.29 1.86
C VAL A 54 22.42 -4.62 1.12
N HIS A 55 23.31 -4.00 1.88
CA HIS A 55 24.63 -3.60 1.43
C HIS A 55 25.65 -4.55 2.06
#